data_AF-A0A0C4EH99-F1
#
_entry.id   AF-A0A0C4EH99-F1
#
_cell.length_a   1.000
_cell.length_b   1.000
_cell.length_c   1.000
_cell.angle_alpha   90.00
_cell.angle_beta   90.00
_cell.angle_gamma   90.00
#
_symmetry.space_group_name_H-M   'P 1'
#
loop_
_entity.id
_entity.type
_entity.pdbx_description
1 polymer ?
#
loop_
_entity_poly.entity_id
_entity_poly.type
_entity_poly.pdbx_seq_one_letter_code
_entity_poly.pdbx_strand_id
1 'polypeptide(L)'
;MGVKAYVRELPALYHSDNKKPLKEGEGKPFSMRSKWVHEGVRAMAALPEWSSELRLHTIHTHDFAAGLWALAGWMSGLGRAAAEGYANPIPCLLPAAEQLPAGMPARDQLVKAPFFNLVDDGDTTQGLMASIAEKVVGVKVGFYNKVVCQFAKLNMIDVIEDVNEKHCEPWPEMLSKSNPPITNTPFTPNLPRALLTKNHIAFDGSKIKEIVGFKVNFPEMTEEVIRDQVQKFILDGVWPNAPPKKSS
;
A
#
# COMPACT_ATOMS: atom_id res chain seq x y z
N MET A 1 -9.36 11.43 -29.62
CA MET A 1 -8.25 10.93 -30.46
C MET A 1 -7.66 9.72 -29.78
N GLY A 2 -7.97 8.52 -30.28
CA GLY A 2 -7.55 7.26 -29.68
C GLY A 2 -6.08 6.98 -29.97
N VAL A 3 -5.28 6.82 -28.93
CA VAL A 3 -3.89 6.34 -29.03
C VAL A 3 -3.93 4.93 -29.62
N LYS A 4 -3.30 4.74 -30.79
CA LYS A 4 -3.37 3.50 -31.59
C LYS A 4 -2.21 2.52 -31.37
N ALA A 5 -1.22 2.85 -30.54
CA ALA A 5 -0.17 1.94 -30.15
C ALA A 5 0.54 2.43 -28.88
N TYR A 6 0.83 1.49 -27.98
CA TYR A 6 1.78 1.70 -26.88
C TYR A 6 3.14 1.17 -27.32
N VAL A 7 4.18 2.00 -27.24
CA VAL A 7 5.57 1.52 -27.32
C VAL A 7 6.00 1.17 -25.90
N ARG A 8 6.29 -0.12 -25.67
CA ARG A 8 6.73 -0.69 -24.40
C ARG A 8 8.25 -0.66 -24.36
N GLU A 9 8.84 0.35 -23.73
CA GLU A 9 10.25 0.29 -23.36
C GLU A 9 10.35 -0.38 -21.98
N LEU A 10 10.88 -1.61 -21.97
CA LEU A 10 11.25 -2.36 -20.77
C LEU A 10 12.75 -2.63 -20.82
N PRO A 11 13.43 -2.78 -19.67
CA PRO A 11 14.58 -3.68 -19.61
C PRO A 11 14.13 -5.06 -20.07
N ALA A 12 14.92 -5.80 -20.86
CA ALA A 12 14.53 -7.15 -21.27
C ALA A 12 14.20 -7.98 -20.01
N LEU A 13 12.92 -8.33 -19.81
CA LEU A 13 12.37 -9.17 -18.73
C LEU A 13 12.06 -10.58 -19.23
N TYR A 14 11.92 -10.72 -20.55
CA TYR A 14 11.54 -11.95 -21.24
C TYR A 14 12.59 -12.25 -22.29
N HIS A 15 12.96 -13.53 -22.41
CA HIS A 15 13.90 -14.00 -23.44
C HIS A 15 13.15 -14.86 -24.46
N SER A 16 13.55 -14.75 -25.73
CA SER A 16 13.13 -15.66 -26.80
C SER A 16 14.31 -16.53 -27.19
N ASP A 17 14.21 -17.83 -26.95
CA ASP A 17 15.21 -18.83 -27.33
C ASP A 17 15.52 -18.80 -28.85
N ASN A 18 14.57 -18.29 -29.65
CA ASN A 18 14.59 -18.37 -31.12
C ASN A 18 14.93 -17.04 -31.81
N LYS A 19 15.27 -15.98 -31.07
CA LYS A 19 15.44 -14.59 -31.56
C LYS A 19 14.27 -14.04 -32.42
N LYS A 20 13.05 -14.57 -32.24
CA LYS A 20 11.84 -14.09 -32.94
C LYS A 20 11.02 -13.18 -32.02
N PRO A 21 10.24 -12.23 -32.56
CA PRO A 21 9.27 -11.47 -31.77
C PRO A 21 8.28 -12.43 -31.10
N LEU A 22 8.09 -12.28 -29.79
CA LEU A 22 7.12 -13.06 -29.03
C LEU A 22 5.76 -12.38 -29.09
N LYS A 23 4.68 -13.17 -29.22
CA LYS A 23 3.35 -12.63 -28.94
C LYS A 23 3.20 -12.36 -27.44
N GLU A 24 2.34 -11.42 -27.10
CA GLU A 24 2.04 -11.10 -25.71
C GLU A 24 1.53 -12.36 -24.98
N GLY A 25 2.22 -12.76 -23.90
CA GLY A 25 1.93 -13.99 -23.13
C GLY A 25 2.80 -15.21 -23.46
N GLU A 26 3.63 -15.18 -24.51
CA GLU A 26 4.46 -16.33 -24.92
C GLU A 26 5.92 -16.29 -24.40
N GLY A 27 6.35 -15.16 -23.83
CA GLY A 27 7.71 -15.00 -23.31
C GLY A 27 7.90 -15.63 -21.94
N LYS A 28 9.03 -16.31 -21.73
CA LYS A 28 9.43 -16.81 -20.40
C LYS A 28 10.32 -15.78 -19.68
N PRO A 29 10.04 -15.48 -18.40
CA PRO A 29 10.94 -14.65 -17.60
C PRO A 29 12.29 -15.35 -17.38
N PHE A 30 13.39 -14.65 -17.66
CA PHE A 30 14.73 -15.26 -17.68
C PHE A 30 15.54 -15.04 -16.39
N SER A 31 15.16 -14.08 -15.53
CA SER A 31 15.82 -13.84 -14.24
C SER A 31 14.87 -14.10 -13.07
N MET A 32 15.40 -14.30 -11.86
CA MET A 32 14.58 -14.46 -10.65
C MET A 32 13.70 -13.23 -10.38
N ARG A 33 14.26 -12.03 -10.57
CA ARG A 33 13.47 -10.78 -10.54
C ARG A 33 12.37 -10.83 -11.59
N SER A 34 12.66 -11.27 -12.82
CA SER A 34 11.66 -11.37 -13.88
C SER A 34 10.57 -12.41 -13.57
N LYS A 35 10.90 -13.51 -12.89
CA LYS A 35 9.95 -14.55 -12.47
C LYS A 35 9.04 -14.06 -11.35
N TRP A 36 9.62 -13.49 -10.30
CA TRP A 36 8.89 -12.86 -9.19
C TRP A 36 7.93 -11.79 -9.73
N VAL A 37 8.41 -10.98 -10.68
CA VAL A 37 7.62 -9.96 -11.37
C VAL A 37 6.50 -10.56 -12.22
N HIS A 38 6.80 -11.52 -13.09
CA HIS A 38 5.83 -12.14 -13.99
C HIS A 38 4.68 -12.78 -13.20
N GLU A 39 5.02 -13.55 -12.17
CA GLU A 39 4.04 -14.24 -11.35
C GLU A 39 3.23 -13.27 -10.49
N GLY A 40 3.82 -12.19 -9.96
CA GLY A 40 3.09 -11.19 -9.18
C GLY A 40 2.08 -10.40 -9.99
N VAL A 41 2.42 -10.08 -11.24
CA VAL A 41 1.49 -9.42 -12.16
C VAL A 41 0.34 -10.35 -12.55
N ARG A 42 0.63 -11.63 -12.82
CA ARG A 42 -0.39 -12.66 -13.11
C ARG A 42 -1.27 -12.98 -11.89
N ALA A 43 -0.74 -12.80 -10.68
CA ALA A 43 -1.44 -13.00 -9.42
C ALA A 43 -2.41 -11.84 -9.11
N MET A 44 -1.92 -10.59 -9.17
CA MET A 44 -2.75 -9.39 -9.00
C MET A 44 -3.87 -9.31 -10.04
N ALA A 45 -3.61 -9.85 -11.24
CA ALA A 45 -4.58 -9.98 -12.32
C ALA A 45 -5.83 -10.80 -11.98
N ALA A 46 -5.68 -11.81 -11.13
CA ALA A 46 -6.73 -12.78 -10.84
C ALA A 46 -7.65 -12.33 -9.70
N LEU A 47 -7.42 -11.15 -9.10
CA LEU A 47 -8.16 -10.65 -7.95
C LEU A 47 -9.39 -9.84 -8.41
N PRO A 48 -10.62 -10.37 -8.26
CA PRO A 48 -11.84 -9.77 -8.81
C PRO A 48 -12.30 -8.49 -8.08
N GLU A 49 -11.70 -8.20 -6.94
CA GLU A 49 -12.06 -7.08 -6.07
C GLU A 49 -11.00 -5.96 -6.02
N TRP A 50 -9.87 -6.18 -6.69
CA TRP A 50 -8.77 -5.22 -6.83
C TRP A 50 -9.09 -4.22 -7.95
N SER A 51 -9.15 -2.93 -7.63
CA SER A 51 -9.61 -1.89 -8.55
C SER A 51 -8.68 -0.69 -8.50
N SER A 52 -8.22 -0.22 -9.67
CA SER A 52 -7.38 1.00 -9.78
C SER A 52 -8.01 2.21 -9.09
N GLU A 53 -9.34 2.29 -9.09
CA GLU A 53 -10.12 3.40 -8.54
C GLU A 53 -10.33 3.34 -7.02
N LEU A 54 -9.85 2.30 -6.31
CA LEU A 54 -10.05 2.22 -4.86
C LEU A 54 -9.21 3.29 -4.16
N ARG A 55 -9.89 4.27 -3.55
CA ARG A 55 -9.27 5.35 -2.77
C ARG A 55 -8.72 4.85 -1.45
N LEU A 56 -7.49 5.26 -1.17
CA LEU A 56 -6.73 4.96 0.03
C LEU A 56 -6.10 6.26 0.49
N HIS A 57 -6.61 6.91 1.54
CA HIS A 57 -5.88 8.03 2.12
C HIS A 57 -4.59 7.55 2.75
N THR A 58 -3.53 8.31 2.53
CA THR A 58 -2.20 8.06 3.06
C THR A 58 -1.74 9.24 3.89
N ILE A 59 -0.64 9.07 4.60
CA ILE A 59 0.12 10.17 5.18
C ILE A 59 1.57 9.73 5.27
N HIS A 60 2.48 10.66 4.97
CA HIS A 60 3.91 10.40 5.17
C HIS A 60 4.25 10.33 6.66
N THR A 61 5.11 9.39 7.07
CA THR A 61 5.45 9.15 8.49
C THR A 61 5.97 10.40 9.21
N HIS A 62 6.71 11.26 8.51
CA HIS A 62 7.15 12.55 9.07
C HIS A 62 5.97 13.44 9.46
N ASP A 63 4.97 13.57 8.59
CA ASP A 63 3.81 14.41 8.84
C ASP A 63 2.85 13.79 9.84
N PHE A 64 2.79 12.45 9.89
CA PHE A 64 2.10 11.76 10.97
C PHE A 64 2.70 12.14 12.34
N ALA A 65 4.03 12.01 12.49
CA ALA A 65 4.71 12.37 13.74
C ALA A 65 4.59 13.87 14.06
N ALA A 66 4.77 14.75 13.07
CA ALA A 66 4.61 16.19 13.24
C ALA A 66 3.16 16.58 13.61
N GLY A 67 2.17 15.89 13.03
CA GLY A 67 0.75 16.08 13.34
C GLY A 67 0.41 15.67 14.77
N LEU A 68 0.96 14.54 15.25
CA LEU A 68 0.81 14.14 16.66
C LEU A 68 1.42 15.19 17.61
N TRP A 69 2.60 15.71 17.28
CA TRP A 69 3.23 16.77 18.06
C TRP A 69 2.41 18.07 18.05
N ALA A 70 1.90 18.48 16.89
CA ALA A 70 1.05 19.66 16.76
C ALA A 70 -0.24 19.53 17.59
N LEU A 71 -0.88 18.36 17.58
CA LEU A 71 -2.05 18.07 18.41
C LEU A 71 -1.74 18.09 19.90
N ALA A 72 -0.59 17.56 20.31
CA ALA A 72 -0.13 17.62 21.70
C ALA A 72 0.09 19.08 22.14
N GLY A 73 0.75 19.89 21.32
CA GLY A 73 0.94 21.32 21.55
C GLY A 73 -0.38 22.09 21.64
N TRP A 74 -1.31 21.82 20.71
CA TRP A 74 -2.65 22.40 20.70
C TRP A 74 -3.44 22.05 21.97
N MET A 75 -3.49 20.78 22.35
CA MET A 75 -4.20 20.33 23.56
C MET A 75 -3.59 20.93 24.83
N SER A 76 -2.25 20.96 24.91
CA SER A 76 -1.52 21.52 26.05
C SER A 76 -1.78 23.03 26.19
N GLY A 77 -1.79 23.77 25.08
CA GLY A 77 -2.04 25.22 25.08
C GLY A 77 -3.49 25.61 25.30
N LEU A 78 -4.45 24.86 24.75
CA LEU A 78 -5.88 25.15 24.84
C LEU A 78 -6.48 24.69 26.18
N GLY A 79 -6.05 23.51 26.66
CA GLY A 79 -6.62 22.87 27.84
C GLY A 79 -7.87 22.04 27.55
N ARG A 80 -8.08 21.00 28.37
CA ARG A 80 -9.12 19.98 28.16
C ARG A 80 -10.54 20.56 28.15
N ALA A 81 -10.85 21.49 29.04
CA ALA A 81 -12.19 22.08 29.13
C ALA A 81 -12.56 22.86 27.85
N ALA A 82 -11.65 23.69 27.34
CA ALA A 82 -11.89 24.44 26.11
C ALA A 82 -11.87 23.53 24.87
N ALA A 83 -11.12 22.43 24.89
CA ALA A 83 -11.10 21.45 23.82
C ALA A 83 -12.46 20.74 23.59
N GLU A 84 -13.37 20.74 24.59
CA GLU A 84 -14.72 20.20 24.44
C GLU A 84 -15.53 20.92 23.34
N GLY A 85 -15.24 22.20 23.09
CA GLY A 85 -15.85 22.97 22.00
C GLY A 85 -15.56 22.41 20.60
N TYR A 86 -14.57 21.52 20.48
CA TYR A 86 -14.16 20.88 19.22
C TYR A 86 -14.48 19.37 19.21
N ALA A 87 -15.27 18.88 20.16
CA ALA A 87 -15.52 17.46 20.32
C ALA A 87 -16.57 16.92 19.33
N ASN A 88 -16.32 15.72 18.80
CA ASN A 88 -17.26 14.97 17.97
C ASN A 88 -17.83 13.78 18.76
N PRO A 89 -19.09 13.38 18.50
CA PRO A 89 -19.62 12.12 18.99
C PRO A 89 -18.79 10.93 18.52
N ILE A 90 -18.53 9.97 19.42
CA ILE A 90 -17.87 8.70 19.11
C ILE A 90 -18.92 7.59 19.19
N PRO A 91 -19.29 6.95 18.07
CA PRO A 91 -20.24 5.86 18.09
C PRO A 91 -19.62 4.60 18.68
N CYS A 92 -20.43 3.78 19.35
CA CYS A 92 -20.04 2.41 19.70
C CYS A 92 -19.99 1.56 18.42
N LEU A 93 -18.79 1.10 18.04
CA LEU A 93 -18.60 0.24 16.86
C LEU A 93 -18.70 -1.25 17.18
N LEU A 94 -18.93 -1.62 18.44
CA LEU A 94 -19.03 -3.00 18.87
C LEU A 94 -20.34 -3.63 18.36
N PRO A 95 -20.30 -4.78 17.65
CA PRO A 95 -21.51 -5.46 17.19
C PRO A 95 -22.51 -5.70 18.32
N ALA A 96 -23.81 -5.58 18.03
CA ALA A 96 -24.86 -5.67 19.06
C ALA A 96 -24.87 -7.01 19.82
N ALA A 97 -24.43 -8.08 19.15
CA ALA A 97 -24.35 -9.43 19.72
C ALA A 97 -23.20 -9.62 20.73
N GLU A 98 -22.21 -8.72 20.75
CA GLU A 98 -21.06 -8.83 21.63
C GLU A 98 -21.32 -8.17 22.99
N GLN A 99 -20.78 -8.74 24.07
CA GLN A 99 -20.88 -8.13 25.39
C GLN A 99 -19.91 -6.96 25.51
N LEU A 100 -20.35 -5.88 26.16
CA LEU A 100 -19.48 -4.74 26.46
C LEU A 100 -18.34 -5.19 27.38
N PRO A 101 -17.06 -4.92 27.03
CA PRO A 101 -15.94 -5.13 27.93
C PRO A 101 -16.10 -4.31 29.23
N ALA A 102 -15.59 -4.84 30.34
CA ALA A 102 -15.59 -4.13 31.61
C ALA A 102 -14.87 -2.78 31.49
N GLY A 103 -15.49 -1.71 32.01
CA GLY A 103 -14.95 -0.35 31.97
C GLY A 103 -15.28 0.47 30.71
N MET A 104 -15.98 -0.12 29.72
CA MET A 104 -16.51 0.64 28.59
C MET A 104 -17.76 1.44 28.97
N PRO A 105 -17.98 2.63 28.35
CA PRO A 105 -19.25 3.35 28.41
C PRO A 105 -20.44 2.47 27.98
N ALA A 106 -21.65 2.79 28.46
CA ALA A 106 -22.85 2.13 27.99
C ALA A 106 -23.04 2.35 26.48
N ARG A 107 -23.70 1.41 25.78
CA ARG A 107 -23.87 1.46 24.31
C ARG A 107 -24.56 2.74 23.82
N ASP A 108 -25.50 3.24 24.62
CA ASP A 108 -26.30 4.44 24.38
C ASP A 108 -25.70 5.71 25.01
N GLN A 109 -24.60 5.59 25.75
CA GLN A 109 -23.92 6.73 26.34
C GLN A 109 -23.24 7.56 25.25
N LEU A 110 -23.59 8.85 25.19
CA LEU A 110 -22.93 9.80 24.31
C LEU A 110 -21.50 10.07 24.78
N VAL A 111 -20.53 9.47 24.08
CA VAL A 111 -19.11 9.75 24.25
C VAL A 111 -18.70 10.82 23.25
N LYS A 112 -17.92 11.82 23.70
CA LYS A 112 -17.37 12.86 22.83
C LYS A 112 -15.88 13.04 23.08
N ALA A 113 -15.12 13.28 22.02
CA ALA A 113 -13.74 13.76 22.11
C ALA A 113 -13.38 14.58 20.87
N PRO A 114 -12.40 15.50 20.96
CA PRO A 114 -11.86 16.15 19.77
C PRO A 114 -11.11 15.10 18.93
N PHE A 115 -11.71 14.69 17.82
CA PHE A 115 -11.13 13.75 16.87
C PHE A 115 -10.54 14.50 15.68
N PHE A 116 -9.38 14.07 15.19
CA PHE A 116 -8.70 14.65 14.04
C PHE A 116 -8.14 13.52 13.17
N ASN A 117 -8.39 13.58 11.87
CA ASN A 117 -7.72 12.69 10.92
C ASN A 117 -6.38 13.30 10.52
N LEU A 118 -5.35 12.47 10.49
CA LEU A 118 -4.05 12.80 9.93
C LEU A 118 -3.93 12.12 8.58
N VAL A 119 -4.19 12.89 7.53
CA VAL A 119 -4.08 12.47 6.13
C VAL A 119 -3.38 13.53 5.31
N ASP A 120 -2.71 13.10 4.24
CA ASP A 120 -2.20 14.00 3.21
C ASP A 120 -3.34 14.59 2.36
N ASP A 121 -2.98 15.44 1.40
CA ASP A 121 -3.91 16.20 0.57
C ASP A 121 -4.20 15.47 -0.76
N GLY A 122 -3.60 14.30 -0.95
CA GLY A 122 -3.68 13.53 -2.18
C GLY A 122 -4.92 12.66 -2.27
N ASP A 123 -5.45 12.48 -3.49
CA ASP A 123 -6.47 11.47 -3.79
C ASP A 123 -5.78 10.15 -4.17
N THR A 124 -5.01 9.58 -3.23
CA THR A 124 -4.26 8.36 -3.48
C THR A 124 -5.21 7.19 -3.76
N THR A 125 -4.93 6.47 -4.84
CA THR A 125 -5.67 5.27 -5.24
C THR A 125 -4.75 4.05 -5.31
N GLN A 126 -5.32 2.84 -5.28
CA GLN A 126 -4.57 1.62 -5.58
C GLN A 126 -3.85 1.73 -6.94
N GLY A 127 -4.50 2.34 -7.94
CA GLY A 127 -3.91 2.60 -9.25
C GLY A 127 -2.69 3.53 -9.20
N LEU A 128 -2.79 4.62 -8.43
CA LEU A 128 -1.66 5.52 -8.21
C LEU A 128 -0.50 4.81 -7.51
N MET A 129 -0.76 4.13 -6.39
CA MET A 129 0.25 3.37 -5.66
C MET A 129 0.96 2.33 -6.54
N ALA A 130 0.19 1.59 -7.34
CA ALA A 130 0.70 0.63 -8.30
C ALA A 130 1.59 1.30 -9.37
N SER A 131 1.16 2.45 -9.91
CA SER A 131 1.94 3.19 -10.90
C SER A 131 3.26 3.73 -10.32
N ILE A 132 3.27 4.15 -9.06
CA ILE A 132 4.48 4.62 -8.38
C ILE A 132 5.39 3.43 -8.08
N ALA A 133 4.85 2.32 -7.57
CA ALA A 133 5.62 1.09 -7.38
C ALA A 133 6.27 0.60 -8.68
N GLU A 134 5.55 0.71 -9.81
CA GLU A 134 6.10 0.40 -11.14
C GLU A 134 7.31 1.27 -11.47
N LYS A 135 7.23 2.59 -11.27
CA LYS A 135 8.34 3.49 -11.54
C LYS A 135 9.53 3.23 -10.59
N VAL A 136 9.25 3.07 -9.30
CA VAL A 136 10.26 2.89 -8.24
C VAL A 136 11.02 1.57 -8.42
N VAL A 137 10.28 0.47 -8.57
CA VAL A 137 10.82 -0.90 -8.60
C VAL A 137 11.08 -1.37 -10.03
N GLY A 138 10.60 -0.67 -11.06
CA GLY A 138 10.78 -1.04 -12.47
C GLY A 138 9.95 -2.23 -12.90
N VAL A 139 8.75 -2.39 -12.33
CA VAL A 139 7.87 -3.56 -12.49
C VAL A 139 6.50 -3.13 -12.95
N LYS A 140 6.09 -3.54 -14.15
CA LYS A 140 4.75 -3.20 -14.64
C LYS A 140 3.67 -3.72 -13.71
N VAL A 141 2.75 -2.87 -13.28
CA VAL A 141 1.57 -3.30 -12.54
C VAL A 141 0.36 -3.25 -13.46
N GLY A 142 -0.45 -4.31 -13.45
CA GLY A 142 -1.67 -4.41 -14.26
C GLY A 142 -2.91 -4.53 -13.39
N PHE A 143 -3.99 -3.85 -13.79
CA PHE A 143 -5.33 -4.07 -13.26
C PHE A 143 -6.19 -4.69 -14.36
N TYR A 144 -6.98 -5.71 -14.04
CA TYR A 144 -7.87 -6.35 -15.00
C TYR A 144 -9.25 -5.71 -14.91
N ASN A 145 -9.82 -5.35 -16.06
CA ASN A 145 -11.14 -4.72 -16.12
C ASN A 145 -12.25 -5.64 -15.59
N LYS A 146 -13.35 -5.03 -15.12
CA LYS A 146 -14.55 -5.61 -14.44
C LYS A 146 -15.23 -6.83 -15.08
N VAL A 147 -14.75 -7.36 -16.21
CA VAL A 147 -15.42 -8.40 -17.02
C VAL A 147 -14.99 -9.84 -16.67
N VAL A 148 -13.96 -10.04 -15.84
CA VAL A 148 -13.52 -11.41 -15.42
C VAL A 148 -14.21 -11.93 -14.13
N CYS A 149 -15.12 -11.17 -13.53
CA CYS A 149 -15.39 -11.26 -12.08
C CYS A 149 -16.68 -11.98 -11.63
N GLN A 150 -16.97 -13.17 -12.18
CA GLN A 150 -17.94 -14.09 -11.53
C GLN A 150 -17.26 -15.36 -11.00
N PHE A 151 -16.34 -15.96 -11.76
CA PHE A 151 -15.68 -17.21 -11.39
C PHE A 151 -14.53 -17.01 -10.39
N ALA A 152 -13.81 -15.88 -10.46
CA ALA A 152 -12.70 -15.57 -9.56
C ALA A 152 -13.11 -15.23 -8.11
N LYS A 153 -14.38 -14.83 -7.88
CA LYS A 153 -14.88 -14.51 -6.52
C LYS A 153 -14.95 -15.74 -5.60
N LEU A 154 -15.11 -16.93 -6.18
CA LEU A 154 -15.17 -18.18 -5.44
C LEU A 154 -13.78 -18.71 -5.04
N ASN A 155 -12.71 -18.25 -5.71
CA ASN A 155 -11.35 -18.76 -5.57
C ASN A 155 -10.35 -17.71 -5.04
N MET A 156 -10.83 -16.62 -4.43
CA MET A 156 -9.94 -15.56 -3.92
C MET A 156 -8.95 -16.09 -2.87
N ILE A 157 -9.32 -17.12 -2.12
CA ILE A 157 -8.45 -17.82 -1.17
C ILE A 157 -7.27 -18.43 -1.90
N ASP A 158 -7.54 -19.29 -2.87
CA ASP A 158 -6.54 -20.02 -3.65
C ASP A 158 -5.63 -19.05 -4.43
N VAL A 159 -6.19 -17.98 -5.00
CA VAL A 159 -5.39 -16.95 -5.67
C VAL A 159 -4.42 -16.31 -4.70
N ILE A 160 -4.86 -15.90 -3.50
CA ILE A 160 -4.00 -15.28 -2.48
C ILE A 160 -2.92 -16.24 -2.00
N GLU A 161 -3.27 -17.52 -1.83
CA GLU A 161 -2.32 -18.56 -1.43
C GLU A 161 -1.25 -18.78 -2.52
N ASP A 162 -1.65 -18.89 -3.79
CA ASP A 162 -0.74 -18.96 -4.94
C ASP A 162 0.17 -17.72 -5.05
N VAL A 163 -0.36 -16.51 -4.79
CA VAL A 163 0.42 -15.26 -4.76
C VAL A 163 1.50 -15.34 -3.67
N ASN A 164 1.08 -15.74 -2.47
CA ASN A 164 1.93 -15.81 -1.31
C ASN A 164 3.04 -16.86 -1.50
N GLU A 165 2.75 -18.03 -2.07
CA GLU A 165 3.75 -19.05 -2.36
C GLU A 165 4.87 -18.51 -3.27
N LYS A 166 4.50 -17.82 -4.35
CA LYS A 166 5.45 -17.34 -5.37
C LYS A 166 6.31 -16.15 -4.94
N HIS A 167 5.87 -15.36 -3.96
CA HIS A 167 6.62 -14.20 -3.48
C HIS A 167 7.37 -14.45 -2.17
N CYS A 168 6.85 -15.34 -1.31
CA CYS A 168 7.50 -15.67 -0.04
C CYS A 168 8.81 -16.45 -0.23
N GLU A 169 8.95 -17.26 -1.29
CA GLU A 169 10.19 -18.02 -1.56
C GLU A 169 11.40 -17.13 -1.94
N PRO A 170 11.31 -16.19 -2.90
CA PRO A 170 12.45 -15.36 -3.27
C PRO A 170 12.80 -14.30 -2.23
N TRP A 171 11.91 -13.96 -1.30
CA TRP A 171 12.16 -12.93 -0.29
C TRP A 171 13.34 -13.27 0.64
N PRO A 172 13.41 -14.45 1.31
CA PRO A 172 14.59 -14.90 2.04
C PRO A 172 15.87 -14.97 1.19
N GLU A 173 15.76 -15.37 -0.08
CA GLU A 173 16.92 -15.37 -1.00
C GLU A 173 17.45 -13.94 -1.21
N MET A 174 16.57 -12.94 -1.37
CA MET A 174 16.98 -11.54 -1.49
C MET A 174 17.59 -10.99 -0.20
N LEU A 175 17.04 -11.34 0.96
CA LEU A 175 17.59 -10.92 2.26
C LEU A 175 18.99 -11.52 2.50
N SER A 176 19.15 -12.83 2.26
CA SER A 176 20.44 -13.52 2.44
C SER A 176 21.53 -13.07 1.46
N LYS A 177 21.16 -12.63 0.25
CA LYS A 177 22.08 -12.12 -0.79
C LYS A 177 22.32 -10.62 -0.73
N SER A 178 21.66 -9.92 0.18
CA SER A 178 21.96 -8.52 0.45
C SER A 178 23.36 -8.40 1.07
N ASN A 179 23.97 -7.22 0.97
CA ASN A 179 25.29 -6.94 1.52
C ASN A 179 25.21 -5.77 2.53
N PRO A 180 25.41 -6.02 3.84
CA PRO A 180 25.50 -7.34 4.47
C PRO A 180 24.17 -8.13 4.40
N PRO A 181 24.18 -9.46 4.64
CA PRO A 181 22.96 -10.25 4.69
C PRO A 181 21.99 -9.72 5.76
N ILE A 182 20.71 -9.63 5.41
CA ILE A 182 19.66 -9.10 6.30
C ILE A 182 19.04 -10.27 7.06
N THR A 183 19.17 -10.27 8.38
CA THR A 183 18.62 -11.32 9.26
C THR A 183 17.36 -10.89 10.00
N ASN A 184 17.05 -9.60 10.02
CA ASN A 184 15.87 -9.03 10.66
C ASN A 184 15.29 -7.90 9.79
N THR A 185 14.01 -7.98 9.48
CA THR A 185 13.30 -6.95 8.70
C THR A 185 11.86 -6.84 9.20
N PRO A 186 11.29 -5.62 9.30
CA PRO A 186 9.88 -5.44 9.65
C PRO A 186 8.94 -5.74 8.46
N PHE A 187 9.47 -5.95 7.25
CA PHE A 187 8.67 -6.20 6.05
C PHE A 187 8.36 -7.68 5.90
N THR A 188 7.09 -7.97 5.59
CA THR A 188 6.62 -9.30 5.24
C THR A 188 6.31 -9.38 3.74
N PRO A 189 6.72 -10.46 3.05
CA PRO A 189 6.29 -10.71 1.67
C PRO A 189 4.87 -11.27 1.62
N ASN A 190 4.27 -11.62 2.76
CA ASN A 190 2.93 -12.18 2.83
C ASN A 190 1.88 -11.08 2.65
N LEU A 191 0.94 -11.32 1.75
CA LEU A 191 -0.20 -10.47 1.49
C LEU A 191 -1.42 -10.99 2.29
N PRO A 192 -1.82 -10.32 3.39
CA PRO A 192 -3.00 -10.71 4.14
C PRO A 192 -4.28 -10.37 3.36
N ARG A 193 -5.27 -11.26 3.45
CA ARG A 193 -6.56 -11.12 2.75
C ARG A 193 -7.27 -9.79 3.00
N ALA A 194 -7.17 -9.26 4.22
CA ALA A 194 -7.82 -8.00 4.59
C ALA A 194 -7.41 -6.82 3.68
N LEU A 195 -6.16 -6.80 3.20
CA LEU A 195 -5.65 -5.75 2.31
C LEU A 195 -6.22 -5.82 0.89
N LEU A 196 -6.87 -6.93 0.53
CA LEU A 196 -7.44 -7.17 -0.80
C LEU A 196 -8.96 -6.94 -0.85
N THR A 197 -9.56 -6.54 0.26
CA THR A 197 -11.00 -6.24 0.36
C THR A 197 -11.30 -4.80 -0.05
N LYS A 198 -12.52 -4.53 -0.55
CA LYS A 198 -12.97 -3.20 -1.05
C LYS A 198 -13.27 -2.15 0.04
N ASN A 199 -12.48 -2.13 1.10
CA ASN A 199 -12.63 -1.12 2.13
C ASN A 199 -11.97 0.17 1.65
N HIS A 200 -12.78 1.14 1.20
CA HIS A 200 -12.29 2.48 0.89
C HIS A 200 -11.96 3.20 2.19
N ILE A 201 -10.79 3.83 2.24
CA ILE A 201 -10.40 4.68 3.37
C ILE A 201 -10.40 6.11 2.87
N ALA A 202 -11.50 6.82 3.17
CA ALA A 202 -11.80 8.17 2.70
C ALA A 202 -11.90 9.15 3.89
N PHE A 203 -10.77 9.53 4.49
CA PHE A 203 -10.76 10.41 5.66
C PHE A 203 -10.69 11.89 5.27
N ASP A 204 -11.30 12.76 6.09
CA ASP A 204 -11.22 14.22 5.92
C ASP A 204 -10.24 14.85 6.93
N GLY A 205 -9.18 15.46 6.42
CA GLY A 205 -8.15 16.17 7.19
C GLY A 205 -8.41 17.66 7.41
N SER A 206 -9.54 18.22 6.96
CA SER A 206 -9.85 19.66 7.07
C SER A 206 -9.68 20.22 8.49
N LYS A 207 -10.22 19.49 9.47
CA LYS A 207 -10.29 19.93 10.87
C LYS A 207 -8.93 20.22 11.49
N ILE A 208 -7.89 19.41 11.23
CA ILE A 208 -6.57 19.66 11.82
C ILE A 208 -5.92 20.90 11.19
N LYS A 209 -6.16 21.15 9.90
CA LYS A 209 -5.66 22.33 9.21
C LYS A 209 -6.32 23.60 9.73
N GLU A 210 -7.64 23.56 9.93
CA GLU A 210 -8.42 24.72 10.37
C GLU A 210 -8.24 25.05 11.86
N ILE A 211 -8.27 24.03 12.73
CA ILE A 211 -8.29 24.24 14.18
C ILE A 211 -6.87 24.31 14.77
N VAL A 212 -5.94 23.52 14.23
CA VAL A 212 -4.56 23.43 14.75
C VAL A 212 -3.59 24.24 13.88
N GLY A 213 -3.97 24.61 12.65
CA GLY A 213 -3.07 25.26 11.71
C GLY A 213 -2.00 24.31 11.17
N PHE A 214 -2.22 22.99 11.24
CA PHE A 214 -1.25 22.00 10.80
C PHE A 214 -1.02 22.08 9.29
N LYS A 215 0.26 22.05 8.88
CA LYS A 215 0.68 22.06 7.48
C LYS A 215 1.36 20.75 7.14
N VAL A 216 0.88 20.11 6.09
CA VAL A 216 1.46 18.88 5.54
C VAL A 216 2.68 19.26 4.71
N ASN A 217 3.82 18.58 4.93
CA ASN A 217 5.05 18.83 4.15
C ASN A 217 5.11 17.92 2.92
N PHE A 218 4.48 16.75 2.98
CA PHE A 218 4.35 15.76 1.92
C PHE A 218 2.88 15.65 1.53
N PRO A 219 2.35 16.60 0.73
CA PRO A 219 0.92 16.72 0.47
C PRO A 219 0.35 15.59 -0.39
N GLU A 220 1.18 14.83 -1.09
CA GLU A 220 0.75 13.71 -1.93
C GLU A 220 1.82 12.63 -2.01
N MET A 221 1.39 11.41 -2.35
CA MET A 221 2.31 10.31 -2.63
C MET A 221 2.94 10.51 -4.01
N THR A 222 4.26 10.68 -4.05
CA THR A 222 5.04 10.86 -5.29
C THR A 222 6.11 9.80 -5.45
N GLU A 223 6.64 9.66 -6.66
CA GLU A 223 7.76 8.75 -6.93
C GLU A 223 8.98 9.12 -6.09
N GLU A 224 9.29 10.40 -5.99
CA GLU A 224 10.44 10.93 -5.26
C GLU A 224 10.36 10.56 -3.78
N VAL A 225 9.19 10.73 -3.16
CA VAL A 225 8.94 10.40 -1.75
C VAL A 225 9.09 8.89 -1.53
N ILE A 226 8.54 8.06 -2.41
CA ILE A 226 8.67 6.60 -2.26
C ILE A 226 10.11 6.12 -2.51
N ARG A 227 10.84 6.71 -3.47
CA ARG A 227 12.27 6.41 -3.67
C ARG A 227 13.10 6.76 -2.46
N ASP A 228 12.89 7.94 -1.88
CA ASP A 228 13.55 8.38 -0.66
C ASP A 228 13.25 7.42 0.51
N GLN A 229 11.99 7.00 0.67
CA GLN A 229 11.60 6.06 1.71
C GLN A 229 12.24 4.67 1.53
N VAL A 230 12.27 4.13 0.31
CA VAL A 230 12.97 2.87 0.00
C VAL A 230 14.47 3.01 0.28
N GLN A 231 15.07 4.13 -0.11
CA GLN A 231 16.49 4.39 0.13
C GLN A 231 16.81 4.43 1.63
N LYS A 232 15.96 5.05 2.45
CA LYS A 232 16.09 5.02 3.91
C LYS A 232 16.03 3.60 4.47
N PHE A 233 15.11 2.76 3.99
CA PHE A 233 15.06 1.35 4.42
C PHE A 233 16.28 0.53 3.98
N ILE A 234 16.88 0.85 2.83
CA ILE A 234 18.15 0.24 2.40
C ILE A 234 19.29 0.66 3.35
N LEU A 235 19.36 1.95 3.69
CA LEU A 235 20.38 2.49 4.62
C LEU A 235 20.23 1.92 6.03
N ASP A 236 19.00 1.70 6.48
CA ASP A 236 18.69 1.07 7.77
C ASP A 236 18.99 -0.45 7.76
N GLY A 237 19.37 -1.02 6.61
CA GLY A 237 19.71 -2.44 6.48
C GLY A 237 18.50 -3.38 6.60
N VAL A 238 17.29 -2.89 6.37
CA VAL A 238 16.04 -3.66 6.51
C VAL A 238 15.34 -3.93 5.18
N TRP A 239 15.78 -3.29 4.10
CA TRP A 239 15.28 -3.54 2.73
C TRP A 239 16.33 -4.24 1.87
N PRO A 240 15.94 -5.26 1.07
CA PRO A 240 16.90 -5.98 0.25
C PRO A 240 17.67 -5.09 -0.73
N ASN A 241 18.99 -5.26 -0.78
CA ASN A 241 19.89 -4.59 -1.73
C ASN A 241 20.67 -5.57 -2.61
N ALA A 242 20.23 -6.84 -2.65
CA ALA A 242 20.85 -7.90 -3.41
C ALA A 242 20.98 -7.53 -4.91
N PRO A 243 22.15 -7.75 -5.53
CA PRO A 243 22.33 -7.48 -6.95
C PRO A 243 21.46 -8.43 -7.79
N PRO A 244 21.00 -8.01 -8.98
CA PRO A 244 20.28 -8.89 -9.88
C PRO A 244 21.09 -10.16 -10.17
N LYS A 245 20.43 -11.33 -10.12
CA LYS A 245 21.05 -12.60 -10.52
C LYS A 245 21.51 -12.46 -11.98
N LYS A 246 22.83 -12.55 -12.23
CA LYS A 246 23.36 -12.57 -13.60
C LYS A 246 22.70 -13.74 -14.33
N SER A 247 22.14 -13.49 -15.52
CA SER A 247 21.66 -14.55 -16.39
C SER A 247 22.88 -15.37 -16.82
N SER A 248 22.98 -16.60 -16.31
CA SER A 248 23.83 -17.65 -16.85
C SER A 248 23.33 -18.09 -18.21
#